data_AF-A0A920SDF0-F1
#
_entry.id   AF-A0A920SDF0-F1
#
_cell.length_a   1.000
_cell.length_b   1.000
_cell.length_c   1.000
_cell.angle_alpha   90.00
_cell.angle_beta   90.00
_cell.angle_gamma   90.00
#
_symmetry.space_group_name_H-M   'P 1'
#
loop_
_entity.id
_entity.type
_entity.pdbx_description
1 polymer ?
#
loop_
_entity_poly.entity_id
_entity_poly.type
_entity_poly.pdbx_seq_one_letter_code
_entity_poly.pdbx_strand_id
1 'polypeptide(L)'
;MSARLEDLLKMTPAEIQAHNERPTADQLRNKTQTYYEDVNVGDELPKYVYAQTPTHLFRWSAAIENFHRIHYDLDFGMNHEKNPEHTGARLMEAKRGASIP
;
A
#
# COMPACT_ATOMS: atom_id res chain seq x y z
N MET A 1 16.03 3.09 13.63
CA MET A 1 17.19 2.72 12.79
C MET A 1 16.62 2.20 11.48
N SER A 2 17.03 2.79 10.36
CA SER A 2 16.58 2.33 9.04
C SER A 2 17.05 0.90 8.81
N ALA A 3 16.16 0.02 8.37
CA ALA A 3 16.52 -1.33 7.95
C ALA A 3 16.73 -1.32 6.43
N ARG A 4 17.74 -2.06 5.98
CA ARG A 4 17.98 -2.29 4.55
C ARG A 4 16.77 -2.98 3.93
N LEU A 5 16.49 -2.69 2.65
CA LEU A 5 15.33 -3.27 1.96
C LEU A 5 15.36 -4.81 1.99
N GLU A 6 16.53 -5.40 1.75
CA GLU A 6 16.73 -6.85 1.77
C GLU A 6 16.41 -7.51 3.11
N ASP A 7 16.56 -6.79 4.21
CA ASP A 7 16.24 -7.30 5.54
C ASP A 7 14.75 -7.15 5.85
N LEU A 8 14.14 -6.04 5.42
CA LEU A 8 12.69 -5.84 5.54
C LEU A 8 11.90 -6.95 4.84
N LEU A 9 12.34 -7.37 3.65
CA LEU A 9 11.64 -8.41 2.88
C LEU A 9 11.62 -9.80 3.54
N LYS A 10 12.46 -10.02 4.57
CA LYS A 10 12.50 -11.27 5.35
C LYS A 10 11.57 -11.23 6.57
N MET A 11 10.98 -10.08 6.87
CA MET A 11 10.17 -9.86 8.07
C MET A 11 8.68 -10.13 7.81
N THR A 12 7.91 -10.27 8.89
CA THR A 12 6.45 -10.33 8.82
C THR A 12 5.85 -8.96 8.42
N PRO A 13 4.63 -8.89 7.87
CA PRO A 13 4.00 -7.62 7.50
C PRO A 13 3.89 -6.62 8.66
N ALA A 14 3.65 -7.09 9.89
CA ALA A 14 3.56 -6.24 11.07
C ALA A 14 4.93 -5.62 11.43
N GLU A 15 6.00 -6.40 11.32
CA GLU A 15 7.36 -5.93 11.53
C GLU A 15 7.78 -4.93 10.44
N ILE A 16 7.48 -5.22 9.16
CA ILE A 16 7.71 -4.28 8.04
C ILE A 16 7.00 -2.95 8.31
N GLN A 17 5.75 -2.99 8.78
CA GLN A 17 4.98 -1.80 9.09
C GLN A 17 5.58 -0.97 10.23
N ALA A 18 6.25 -1.61 11.21
CA ALA A 18 6.95 -0.91 12.30
C ALA A 18 8.19 -0.14 11.81
N HIS A 19 8.75 -0.51 10.64
CA HIS A 19 9.85 0.19 9.98
C HIS A 19 9.38 1.28 9.00
N ASN A 20 8.12 1.71 9.06
CA ASN A 20 7.63 2.77 8.20
C ASN A 20 8.27 4.12 8.55
N GLU A 21 8.98 4.70 7.60
CA GLU A 21 9.66 5.99 7.68
C GLU A 21 8.84 7.11 7.02
N ARG A 22 7.51 6.93 6.95
CA ARG A 22 6.59 7.94 6.42
C ARG A 22 6.82 9.29 7.12
N PRO A 23 7.24 10.33 6.36
CA PRO A 23 7.42 11.65 6.94
C PRO A 23 6.09 12.26 7.36
N THR A 24 6.12 13.07 8.39
CA THR A 24 4.98 13.87 8.83
C THR A 24 4.67 14.98 7.81
N ALA A 25 3.47 15.56 7.88
CA ALA A 25 3.10 16.66 7.02
C ALA A 25 4.06 17.86 7.16
N ASP A 26 4.51 18.16 8.38
CA ASP A 26 5.44 19.26 8.65
C ASP A 26 6.84 18.98 8.10
N GLN A 27 7.32 17.74 8.20
CA GLN A 27 8.58 17.32 7.59
C GLN A 27 8.54 17.45 6.06
N LEU A 28 7.41 17.12 5.43
CA LEU A 28 7.23 17.29 3.98
C LEU A 28 7.18 18.75 3.55
N ARG A 29 6.48 19.61 4.31
CA ARG A 29 6.36 21.05 4.01
C ARG A 29 7.69 21.79 4.12
N ASN A 30 8.55 21.37 5.05
CA ASN A 30 9.83 22.01 5.32
C ASN A 30 11.02 21.18 4.80
N LYS A 31 10.79 20.25 3.88
CA LYS A 31 11.85 19.41 3.32
C LYS A 31 12.81 20.29 2.50
N THR A 32 14.10 20.27 2.85
CA THR A 32 15.15 20.87 2.03
C THR A 32 15.21 20.20 0.65
N GLN A 33 15.35 21.02 -0.40
CA GLN A 33 15.57 20.55 -1.76
C GLN A 33 16.81 19.65 -1.80
N THR A 34 16.68 18.48 -2.40
CA THR A 34 17.81 17.58 -2.67
C THR A 34 18.35 17.91 -4.06
N TYR A 35 19.65 18.12 -4.18
CA TYR A 35 20.34 18.41 -5.44
C TYR A 35 21.09 17.17 -5.96
N TYR A 36 21.65 17.27 -7.16
CA TYR A 36 22.35 16.16 -7.81
C TYR A 36 23.57 15.70 -6.99
N GLU A 37 24.28 16.65 -6.40
CA GLU A 37 25.51 16.44 -5.63
C GLU A 37 25.25 15.78 -4.26
N ASP A 38 24.01 15.78 -3.80
CA ASP A 38 23.60 15.17 -2.53
C ASP A 38 23.33 13.66 -2.65
N VAL A 39 23.31 13.12 -3.87
CA VAL A 39 22.93 11.73 -4.16
C VAL A 39 24.14 10.93 -4.62
N ASN A 40 24.36 9.80 -3.96
CA ASN A 40 25.43 8.87 -4.27
C ASN A 40 24.88 7.54 -4.77
N VAL A 41 25.68 6.86 -5.59
CA VAL A 41 25.37 5.49 -6.00
C VAL A 41 25.34 4.60 -4.75
N GLY A 42 24.21 3.92 -4.55
CA GLY A 42 23.99 3.04 -3.39
C GLY A 42 23.16 3.66 -2.27
N ASP A 43 22.79 4.93 -2.37
CA ASP A 43 21.85 5.55 -1.44
C ASP A 43 20.47 4.87 -1.51
N GLU A 44 19.89 4.61 -0.34
CA GLU A 44 18.53 4.08 -0.23
C GLU A 44 17.53 5.16 0.11
N LEU A 45 16.37 5.13 -0.54
CA LEU A 45 15.24 5.97 -0.18
C LEU A 45 14.66 5.56 1.18
N PRO A 46 14.09 6.53 1.94
CA PRO A 46 13.31 6.24 3.13
C PRO A 46 12.15 5.28 2.82
N LYS A 47 11.87 4.38 3.76
CA LYS A 47 10.91 3.29 3.60
C LYS A 47 9.49 3.77 3.84
N TYR A 48 8.77 4.11 2.77
CA TYR A 48 7.35 4.40 2.85
C TYR A 48 6.53 3.11 2.75
N VAL A 49 6.14 2.55 3.90
CA VAL A 49 5.32 1.32 3.94
C VAL A 49 3.84 1.70 4.00
N TYR A 50 3.07 1.19 3.05
CA TYR A 50 1.66 1.54 2.91
C TYR A 50 0.77 0.29 2.92
N ALA A 51 -0.20 0.26 3.83
CA ALA A 51 -1.23 -0.77 3.86
C ALA A 51 -2.43 -0.33 3.01
N GLN A 52 -2.48 -0.81 1.77
CA GLN A 52 -3.62 -0.57 0.88
C GLN A 52 -4.92 -1.16 1.45
N THR A 53 -6.03 -0.50 1.13
CA THR A 53 -7.38 -0.96 1.49
C THR A 53 -8.18 -1.11 0.20
N PRO A 54 -9.29 -1.87 0.21
CA PRO A 54 -10.22 -1.95 -0.92
C PRO A 54 -10.65 -0.57 -1.45
N THR A 55 -10.88 0.38 -0.56
CA THR A 55 -11.26 1.75 -0.90
C THR A 55 -10.17 2.46 -1.70
N HIS A 56 -8.88 2.22 -1.42
CA HIS A 56 -7.79 2.82 -2.19
C HIS A 56 -7.79 2.30 -3.63
N LEU A 57 -7.94 0.99 -3.83
CA LEU A 57 -7.95 0.36 -5.15
C LEU A 57 -9.15 0.83 -5.98
N PHE A 58 -10.34 0.89 -5.38
CA PHE A 58 -11.53 1.41 -6.03
C PHE A 58 -11.39 2.89 -6.43
N ARG A 59 -10.91 3.75 -5.51
CA ARG A 59 -10.71 5.18 -5.80
C ARG A 59 -9.71 5.42 -6.92
N TRP A 60 -8.60 4.66 -6.92
CA TRP A 60 -7.60 4.75 -7.98
C TRP A 60 -8.19 4.33 -9.33
N SER A 61 -8.84 3.16 -9.39
CA SER A 61 -9.54 2.65 -10.57
C SER A 61 -10.50 3.69 -11.16
N ALA A 62 -11.34 4.32 -10.33
CA ALA A 62 -12.25 5.37 -10.78
C ALA A 62 -11.54 6.63 -11.28
N ALA A 63 -10.47 7.07 -10.61
CA ALA A 63 -9.72 8.27 -10.96
C ALA A 63 -9.00 8.17 -12.33
N ILE A 64 -8.64 6.95 -12.74
CA ILE A 64 -7.97 6.70 -14.03
C ILE A 64 -8.90 6.02 -15.05
N GLU A 65 -10.20 5.92 -14.75
CA GLU A 65 -11.22 5.27 -15.59
C GLU A 65 -10.91 3.80 -15.95
N ASN A 66 -10.16 3.10 -15.09
CA ASN A 66 -9.88 1.68 -15.25
C ASN A 66 -10.90 0.83 -14.51
N PHE A 67 -12.05 0.57 -15.14
CA PHE A 67 -13.16 -0.17 -14.54
C PHE A 67 -13.03 -1.69 -14.61
N HIS A 68 -11.81 -2.22 -14.79
CA HIS A 68 -11.59 -3.67 -14.76
C HIS A 68 -12.05 -4.25 -13.42
N ARG A 69 -12.81 -5.36 -13.49
CA ARG A 69 -13.52 -5.93 -12.33
C ARG A 69 -12.61 -6.39 -11.19
N ILE A 70 -11.34 -6.67 -11.48
CA ILE A 70 -10.34 -7.07 -10.48
C ILE A 70 -10.19 -6.08 -9.32
N HIS A 71 -10.57 -4.82 -9.51
CA HIS A 71 -10.38 -3.78 -8.48
C HIS A 71 -11.52 -3.74 -7.43
N TYR A 72 -12.66 -4.38 -7.69
CA TYR A 72 -13.86 -4.27 -6.83
C TYR A 72 -14.73 -5.53 -6.73
N ASP A 73 -14.49 -6.54 -7.57
CA ASP A 73 -15.20 -7.83 -7.58
C ASP A 73 -14.24 -8.94 -7.12
N LEU A 74 -14.39 -9.38 -5.86
CA LEU A 74 -13.54 -10.41 -5.25
C LEU A 74 -13.61 -11.74 -5.98
N ASP A 75 -14.84 -12.16 -6.31
CA ASP A 75 -15.10 -13.45 -6.92
C ASP A 75 -14.47 -13.50 -8.31
N PHE A 76 -14.65 -12.43 -9.09
CA PHE A 76 -13.96 -12.31 -10.37
C PHE A 76 -12.44 -12.33 -10.22
N GLY A 77 -11.89 -11.55 -9.27
CA GLY A 77 -10.45 -11.50 -9.02
C GLY A 77 -9.84 -12.85 -8.64
N MET A 78 -10.49 -13.61 -7.75
CA MET A 78 -9.97 -14.89 -7.27
C MET A 78 -10.27 -16.05 -8.20
N ASN A 79 -11.49 -16.13 -8.74
CA ASN A 79 -11.94 -17.33 -9.43
C ASN A 79 -11.74 -17.27 -10.94
N HIS A 80 -11.86 -16.10 -11.56
CA HIS A 80 -11.57 -15.91 -12.98
C HIS A 80 -10.09 -15.62 -13.20
N GLU A 81 -9.55 -14.60 -12.52
CA GLU A 81 -8.16 -14.13 -12.74
C GLU A 81 -7.12 -14.87 -11.90
N LYS A 82 -7.54 -15.71 -10.94
CA LYS A 82 -6.65 -16.49 -10.05
C LYS A 82 -5.69 -15.62 -9.24
N ASN A 83 -6.10 -14.40 -8.89
CA ASN A 83 -5.32 -13.52 -8.02
C ASN A 83 -5.40 -13.99 -6.56
N PRO A 84 -4.34 -13.77 -5.76
CA PRO A 84 -4.40 -14.05 -4.34
C PRO A 84 -5.33 -13.06 -3.61
N GLU A 85 -5.91 -13.51 -2.49
CA GLU A 85 -6.98 -12.83 -1.73
C GLU A 85 -6.66 -11.38 -1.31
N HIS A 86 -5.39 -11.04 -1.10
CA HIS A 86 -4.95 -9.71 -0.67
C HIS A 86 -5.10 -8.61 -1.75
N THR A 87 -5.61 -8.96 -2.93
CA THR A 87 -6.08 -8.01 -3.96
C THR A 87 -7.48 -7.48 -3.61
N GLY A 88 -7.58 -6.73 -2.50
CA GLY A 88 -8.51 -5.61 -2.45
C GLY A 88 -9.99 -5.83 -2.14
N ALA A 89 -10.47 -6.97 -1.65
CA ALA A 89 -11.92 -7.13 -1.47
C ALA A 89 -12.45 -7.66 -0.12
N ARG A 90 -11.59 -7.88 0.90
CA ARG A 90 -12.05 -8.48 2.16
C ARG A 90 -12.96 -7.60 3.04
N LEU A 91 -13.08 -6.29 2.80
CA LEU A 91 -13.89 -5.40 3.67
C LEU A 91 -15.36 -5.22 3.26
N MET A 92 -15.76 -5.64 2.06
CA MET A 92 -17.15 -5.49 1.63
C MET A 92 -18.05 -6.65 2.07
N GLU A 93 -17.48 -7.83 2.36
CA GLU A 93 -18.25 -8.98 2.87
C GLU A 93 -18.46 -8.94 4.39
N ALA A 94 -17.51 -8.38 5.15
CA ALA A 94 -17.63 -8.27 6.60
C ALA A 94 -18.80 -7.39 7.08
N LYS A 95 -19.39 -6.56 6.19
CA LYS A 95 -20.57 -5.74 6.48
C LYS A 95 -21.91 -6.39 6.11
N ARG A 96 -21.94 -7.56 5.45
CA ARG A 96 -23.19 -8.31 5.20
C ARG A 96 -23.62 -9.21 6.36
N GLY A 97 -22.73 -9.48 7.32
CA GLY A 97 -23.02 -10.32 8.50
C GLY A 97 -23.53 -9.56 9.74
N ALA A 98 -23.51 -8.23 9.73
CA ALA A 98 -24.08 -7.44 10.82
C ALA A 98 -25.56 -7.16 10.52
N SER A 99 -26.43 -8.09 10.91
CA SER A 99 -27.85 -7.81 11.10
C SER A 99 -27.97 -6.62 12.06
N ILE A 100 -28.56 -5.53 11.57
CA ILE A 100 -29.00 -4.40 12.39
C ILE A 100 -30.12 -4.93 13.30
N PRO A 101 -30.05 -4.78 14.64
CA PRO A 101 -31.21 -5.00 15.50
C PRO A 101 -32.29 -3.93 15.27
#